data_AF-A0A9D3MSR3-F1
#
_entry.id   AF-A0A9D3MSR3-F1
#
_cell.length_a   1.000
_cell.length_b   1.000
_cell.length_c   1.000
_cell.angle_alpha   90.00
_cell.angle_beta   90.00
_cell.angle_gamma   90.00
#
_symmetry.space_group_name_H-M   'P 1'
#
loop_
_entity.id
_entity.type
_entity.pdbx_description
1 polymer ?
#
loop_
_entity_poly.entity_id
_entity_poly.type
_entity_poly.pdbx_seq_one_letter_code
_entity_poly.pdbx_strand_id
1 'polypeptide(L)'
;MIWSECKEIWAEGPREYLMHLWNVLDFGMLSIFVASFTARLIAFLKASKAQLYVDLHVSNNDLTNASLPADVAYFTYARNKWRPSDPQIISEGLYAIAVVLSFSRIAYILPANESFGPLQISLGRTVKDIFKFMVIFIMVFVAFMIGMFNLYSYYLGAKYNPAFTTVEESFKTLFWSIFGLSEVISVVLKYDHKFIENIGYVLYGVYNVTMVVVLLNMLIAMINNSYQEIEEDADVEWKFARAKLWLSYFDEGRTLPAPFNLVPSPKSFYYLILRTRTCLVRLCKAGGRRADGSEVEMGMLNSRTKPDRFRRHPRAQDDFAVKKPIKHPTRYQKIMKRLIKRYVLKAQVDRENDEVNEGELKEIKQDISSLRYELLEEKSQATGELADLIQQLSHNLGKNTKKP
;
A
#
# COMPACT_ATOMS: atom_id res chain seq x y z
N MET A 1 19.62 -2.36 8.71
CA MET A 1 18.40 -2.06 7.93
C MET A 1 18.53 -2.56 6.49
N ILE A 2 19.57 -2.19 5.73
CA ILE A 2 19.76 -2.73 4.36
C ILE A 2 19.71 -4.27 4.33
N TRP A 3 20.39 -4.93 5.27
CA TRP A 3 20.37 -6.39 5.35
C TRP A 3 18.98 -6.99 5.67
N SER A 4 18.13 -6.31 6.44
CA SER A 4 16.75 -6.77 6.68
C SER A 4 15.91 -6.63 5.41
N GLU A 5 16.01 -5.50 4.70
CA GLU A 5 15.29 -5.30 3.44
C GLU A 5 15.73 -6.31 2.38
N CYS A 6 17.02 -6.62 2.25
CA CYS A 6 17.49 -7.63 1.31
C CYS A 6 16.91 -9.02 1.63
N LYS A 7 16.77 -9.38 2.91
CA LYS A 7 16.13 -10.64 3.32
C LYS A 7 14.63 -10.64 3.00
N GLU A 8 13.96 -9.51 3.19
CA GLU A 8 12.53 -9.32 2.91
C GLU A 8 12.24 -9.44 1.41
N ILE A 9 12.99 -8.72 0.57
CA ILE A 9 12.92 -8.83 -0.89
C ILE A 9 13.19 -10.25 -1.37
N TRP A 10 14.12 -10.97 -0.73
CA TRP A 10 14.43 -12.36 -1.07
C TRP A 10 13.30 -13.34 -0.68
N ALA A 11 12.58 -13.07 0.40
CA ALA A 11 11.50 -13.94 0.89
C ALA A 11 10.19 -13.72 0.12
N GLU A 12 9.80 -12.46 -0.09
CA GLU A 12 8.53 -12.08 -0.73
C GLU A 12 8.63 -12.07 -2.26
N GLY A 13 9.81 -11.79 -2.79
CA GLY A 13 10.05 -11.55 -4.21
C GLY A 13 9.77 -10.09 -4.61
N PRO A 14 10.35 -9.64 -5.74
CA PRO A 14 10.36 -8.21 -6.12
C PRO A 14 8.97 -7.66 -6.46
N ARG A 15 8.06 -8.48 -6.99
CA ARG A 15 6.72 -8.01 -7.39
C ARG A 15 5.85 -7.66 -6.19
N GLU A 16 5.84 -8.53 -5.17
CA GLU A 16 5.07 -8.32 -3.94
C GLU A 16 5.63 -7.12 -3.17
N TYR A 17 6.96 -7.01 -3.09
CA TYR A 17 7.64 -5.92 -2.40
C TYR A 17 7.31 -4.54 -2.99
N LEU A 18 7.34 -4.39 -4.33
CA LEU A 18 7.08 -3.12 -5.00
C LEU A 18 5.60 -2.68 -4.95
N MET A 19 4.66 -3.58 -4.65
CA MET A 19 3.25 -3.23 -4.49
C MET A 19 2.99 -2.45 -3.20
N HIS A 20 3.87 -2.55 -2.21
CA HIS A 20 3.79 -1.80 -0.97
C HIS A 20 4.60 -0.51 -1.07
N LEU A 21 3.91 0.63 -1.24
CA LEU A 21 4.54 1.98 -1.36
C LEU A 21 5.49 2.30 -0.20
N TRP A 22 5.15 1.85 1.00
CA TRP A 22 5.97 1.96 2.18
C TRP A 22 7.33 1.28 2.00
N ASN A 23 7.36 0.04 1.51
CA ASN A 23 8.60 -0.69 1.24
C ASN A 23 9.47 0.02 0.19
N VAL A 24 8.85 0.65 -0.82
CA VAL A 24 9.55 1.47 -1.82
C VAL A 24 10.18 2.71 -1.18
N LEU A 25 9.46 3.39 -0.26
CA LEU A 25 9.98 4.53 0.50
C LEU A 25 11.19 4.11 1.36
N ASP A 26 11.09 2.99 2.07
CA ASP A 26 12.19 2.45 2.89
C ASP A 26 13.42 2.08 2.05
N PHE A 27 13.22 1.42 0.91
CA PHE A 27 14.31 1.15 -0.04
C PHE A 27 14.95 2.45 -0.55
N GLY A 28 14.13 3.43 -0.92
CA GLY A 28 14.58 4.76 -1.35
C GLY A 28 15.42 5.47 -0.29
N MET A 29 14.91 5.55 0.94
CA MET A 29 15.61 6.14 2.09
C MET A 29 16.97 5.47 2.36
N LEU A 30 17.02 4.13 2.35
CA LEU A 30 18.28 3.40 2.56
C LEU A 30 19.26 3.61 1.40
N SER A 31 18.76 3.69 0.15
CA SER A 31 19.60 3.97 -1.02
C SER A 31 20.25 5.36 -0.93
N ILE A 32 19.52 6.37 -0.46
CA ILE A 32 20.04 7.73 -0.24
C ILE A 32 21.08 7.75 0.89
N PHE A 33 20.86 7.01 1.99
CA PHE A 33 21.89 6.85 3.04
C PHE A 33 23.18 6.24 2.48
N VAL A 34 23.08 5.16 1.70
CA VAL A 34 24.25 4.53 1.06
C VAL A 34 24.95 5.53 0.14
N ALA A 35 24.21 6.22 -0.73
CA ALA A 35 24.77 7.22 -1.64
C ALA A 35 25.51 8.34 -0.87
N SER A 36 24.92 8.87 0.20
CA SER A 36 25.57 9.86 1.06
C SER A 36 26.87 9.34 1.69
N PHE A 37 26.86 8.15 2.28
CA PHE A 37 28.06 7.58 2.91
C PHE A 37 29.14 7.23 1.88
N THR A 38 28.77 6.78 0.68
CA THR A 38 29.75 6.55 -0.40
C THR A 38 30.39 7.84 -0.88
N ALA A 39 29.62 8.93 -1.05
CA ALA A 39 30.16 10.25 -1.40
C ALA A 39 31.12 10.77 -0.32
N ARG A 40 30.76 10.60 0.97
CA ARG A 40 31.63 10.93 2.10
C ARG A 40 32.91 10.09 2.15
N LEU A 41 32.82 8.79 1.87
CA LEU A 41 33.97 7.91 1.79
C LEU A 41 34.91 8.34 0.65
N ILE A 42 34.37 8.70 -0.51
CA ILE A 42 35.15 9.22 -1.64
C ILE A 42 35.86 10.53 -1.26
N ALA A 43 35.16 11.45 -0.59
CA ALA A 43 35.76 12.70 -0.10
C ALA A 43 36.90 12.42 0.87
N PHE A 44 36.68 11.52 1.84
CA PHE A 44 37.70 11.09 2.80
C PHE A 44 38.92 10.46 2.11
N LEU A 45 38.73 9.53 1.19
CA LEU A 45 39.83 8.89 0.46
C LEU A 45 40.65 9.89 -0.35
N LYS A 46 40.01 10.89 -0.96
CA LYS A 46 40.72 11.97 -1.67
C LYS A 46 41.53 12.85 -0.72
N ALA A 47 40.95 13.21 0.42
CA ALA A 47 41.65 13.97 1.46
C ALA A 47 42.83 13.18 2.06
N SER A 48 42.66 11.87 2.33
CA SER A 48 43.76 11.02 2.81
C SER A 48 44.89 10.88 1.79
N LYS A 49 44.58 10.81 0.49
CA LYS A 49 45.60 10.82 -0.57
C LYS A 49 46.35 12.15 -0.63
N ALA A 50 45.65 13.27 -0.46
CA ALA A 50 46.26 14.59 -0.41
C ALA A 50 47.17 14.75 0.82
N GLN A 51 46.73 14.28 1.99
CA GLN A 51 47.56 14.26 3.20
C GLN A 51 48.81 13.41 3.02
N LEU A 52 48.68 12.18 2.50
CA LEU A 52 49.82 11.30 2.24
C LEU A 52 50.83 11.93 1.26
N TYR A 53 50.35 12.68 0.26
CA TYR A 53 51.24 13.39 -0.66
C TYR A 53 52.06 14.46 0.05
N VAL A 54 51.43 15.25 0.92
CA VAL A 54 52.10 16.27 1.75
C VAL A 54 53.14 15.62 2.65
N ASP A 55 52.77 14.56 3.37
CA ASP A 55 53.68 13.88 4.31
C ASP A 55 54.93 13.30 3.61
N LEU A 56 54.82 12.90 2.33
CA LEU A 56 55.93 12.34 1.55
C LEU A 56 56.80 13.37 0.84
N HIS A 57 56.22 14.50 0.38
CA HIS A 57 56.91 15.45 -0.51
C HIS A 57 57.21 16.81 0.13
N VAL A 58 56.61 17.12 1.29
CA VAL A 58 56.81 18.41 1.97
C VAL A 58 57.53 18.17 3.29
N SER A 59 58.81 18.55 3.35
CA SER A 59 59.65 18.39 4.55
C SER A 59 59.49 19.54 5.57
N ASN A 60 58.79 20.61 5.21
CA ASN A 60 58.60 21.79 6.06
C ASN A 60 57.46 21.58 7.06
N ASN A 61 57.66 22.02 8.31
CA ASN A 61 56.63 21.95 9.37
C ASN A 61 55.40 22.84 9.06
N ASP A 62 55.58 23.92 8.31
CA ASP A 62 54.52 24.87 7.97
C ASP A 62 54.08 24.76 6.51
N LEU A 63 52.81 24.39 6.31
CA LEU A 63 52.18 24.19 5.00
C LEU A 63 51.90 25.50 4.24
N THR A 64 51.97 26.64 4.93
CA THR A 64 51.60 27.97 4.40
C THR A 64 52.59 28.53 3.38
N ASN A 65 53.86 28.12 3.45
CA ASN A 65 54.93 28.61 2.57
C ASN A 65 55.34 27.61 1.48
N ALA A 66 54.72 26.42 1.44
CA ALA A 66 55.05 25.37 0.47
C ALA A 66 54.24 25.53 -0.83
N SER A 67 54.91 25.48 -1.98
CA SER A 67 54.24 25.47 -3.29
C SER A 67 53.63 24.09 -3.56
N LEU A 68 52.33 23.94 -3.27
CA LEU A 68 51.58 22.70 -3.49
C LEU A 68 50.98 22.63 -4.90
N PRO A 69 50.85 21.44 -5.51
CA PRO A 69 50.04 21.24 -6.70
C PRO A 69 48.59 21.70 -6.48
N ALA A 70 47.96 22.26 -7.51
CA ALA A 70 46.60 22.82 -7.41
C ALA A 70 45.55 21.82 -6.86
N ASP A 71 45.69 20.53 -7.17
CA ASP A 71 44.79 19.47 -6.69
C ASP A 71 44.94 19.19 -5.18
N VAL A 72 46.12 19.40 -4.61
CA VAL A 72 46.39 19.22 -3.18
C VAL A 72 46.07 20.51 -2.42
N ALA A 73 46.41 21.67 -3.01
CA ALA A 73 46.07 22.98 -2.48
C ALA A 73 44.56 23.19 -2.33
N TYR A 74 43.73 22.53 -3.14
CA TYR A 74 42.27 22.58 -2.99
C TYR A 74 41.79 22.17 -1.59
N PHE A 75 42.42 21.16 -0.97
CA PHE A 75 42.02 20.66 0.34
C PHE A 75 42.40 21.58 1.51
N THR A 76 43.16 22.65 1.27
CA THR A 76 43.44 23.68 2.28
C THR A 76 42.41 24.82 2.28
N TYR A 77 41.54 24.88 1.27
CA TYR A 77 40.55 25.94 1.14
C TYR A 77 39.34 25.74 2.06
N ALA A 78 38.81 26.87 2.54
CA ALA A 78 37.54 26.91 3.27
C ALA A 78 36.33 26.72 2.34
N ARG A 79 35.17 26.41 2.93
CA ARG A 79 33.92 26.06 2.24
C ARG A 79 33.48 27.07 1.17
N ASN A 80 33.81 28.34 1.33
CA ASN A 80 33.47 29.41 0.37
C ASN A 80 34.14 29.25 -1.01
N LYS A 81 35.26 28.52 -1.09
CA LYS A 81 36.02 28.28 -2.32
C LYS A 81 35.88 26.84 -2.83
N TRP A 82 35.04 26.03 -2.21
CA TRP A 82 34.79 24.66 -2.66
C TRP A 82 34.10 24.66 -4.01
N ARG A 83 34.35 23.61 -4.79
CA ARG A 83 33.68 23.44 -6.07
C ARG A 83 32.19 23.13 -5.81
N PRO A 84 31.24 23.67 -6.59
CA PRO A 84 29.81 23.40 -6.37
C PRO A 84 29.43 21.92 -6.42
N SER A 85 30.19 21.11 -7.17
CA SER A 85 30.00 19.67 -7.32
C SER A 85 30.86 18.84 -6.36
N ASP A 86 31.35 19.42 -5.26
CA ASP A 86 32.21 18.70 -4.32
C ASP A 86 31.45 17.52 -3.65
N PRO A 87 32.03 16.31 -3.58
CA PRO A 87 31.37 15.15 -2.99
C PRO A 87 30.92 15.34 -1.54
N GLN A 88 31.60 16.21 -0.78
CA GLN A 88 31.20 16.51 0.60
C GLN A 88 29.86 17.26 0.64
N ILE A 89 29.65 18.24 -0.24
CA ILE A 89 28.40 19.01 -0.32
C ILE A 89 27.24 18.09 -0.74
N ILE A 90 27.48 17.22 -1.72
CA ILE A 90 26.49 16.23 -2.17
C ILE A 90 26.14 15.26 -1.02
N SER A 91 27.14 14.78 -0.27
CA SER A 91 26.91 13.94 0.91
C SER A 91 26.05 14.64 1.94
N GLU A 92 26.35 15.90 2.30
CA GLU A 92 25.57 16.66 3.28
C GLU A 92 24.12 16.87 2.83
N GLY A 93 23.90 17.21 1.56
CA GLY A 93 22.56 17.38 0.99
C GLY A 93 21.74 16.08 0.98
N LEU A 94 22.31 14.98 0.48
CA LEU A 94 21.65 13.67 0.50
C LEU A 94 21.40 13.16 1.92
N TYR A 95 22.35 13.40 2.83
CA TYR A 95 22.20 13.03 4.24
C TYR A 95 21.02 13.77 4.89
N ALA A 96 20.87 15.07 4.65
CA ALA A 96 19.75 15.84 5.17
C ALA A 96 18.39 15.30 4.68
N ILE A 97 18.28 14.97 3.38
CA ILE A 97 17.08 14.34 2.82
C ILE A 97 16.82 12.98 3.47
N ALA A 98 17.85 12.14 3.63
CA ALA A 98 17.73 10.83 4.24
C ALA A 98 17.26 10.90 5.70
N VAL A 99 17.72 11.90 6.46
CA VAL A 99 17.27 12.12 7.85
C VAL A 99 15.77 12.43 7.89
N VAL A 100 15.25 13.30 7.02
CA VAL A 100 13.81 13.60 6.95
C VAL A 100 13.00 12.34 6.61
N LEU A 101 13.43 11.58 5.60
CA LEU A 101 12.77 10.33 5.24
C LEU A 101 12.85 9.29 6.37
N SER A 102 13.92 9.27 7.17
CA SER A 102 14.03 8.36 8.30
C SER A 102 12.98 8.62 9.38
N PHE A 103 12.60 9.88 9.61
CA PHE A 103 11.52 10.23 10.54
C PHE A 103 10.14 9.78 10.04
N SER A 104 9.91 9.77 8.72
CA SER A 104 8.65 9.23 8.18
C SER A 104 8.42 7.75 8.50
N ARG A 105 9.46 6.99 8.87
CA ARG A 105 9.30 5.58 9.30
C ARG A 105 8.52 5.42 10.60
N ILE A 106 8.36 6.47 11.40
CA ILE A 106 7.53 6.41 12.62
C ILE A 106 6.09 6.00 12.27
N ALA A 107 5.64 6.33 11.06
CA ALA A 107 4.36 5.91 10.52
C ALA A 107 4.17 4.38 10.49
N TYR A 108 5.23 3.55 10.46
CA TYR A 108 5.05 2.09 10.53
C TYR A 108 4.57 1.60 11.90
N ILE A 109 4.85 2.35 12.95
CA ILE A 109 4.56 1.96 14.34
C ILE A 109 3.24 2.57 14.82
N LEU A 110 2.82 3.70 14.24
CA LEU A 110 1.57 4.38 14.56
C LEU A 110 0.31 3.48 14.52
N PRO A 111 0.15 2.48 13.63
CA PRO A 111 -1.02 1.60 13.61
C PRO A 111 -1.14 0.69 14.84
N ALA A 112 -0.06 0.54 15.62
CA ALA A 112 -0.09 -0.25 16.84
C ALA A 112 -0.93 0.43 17.94
N ASN A 113 -1.07 1.76 17.90
CA ASN A 113 -1.89 2.49 18.86
C ASN A 113 -3.37 2.55 18.42
N GLU A 114 -4.28 2.45 19.37
CA GLU A 114 -5.73 2.53 19.14
C GLU A 114 -6.17 3.92 18.71
N SER A 115 -5.61 4.98 19.30
CA SER A 115 -6.01 6.35 18.95
C SER A 115 -5.44 6.84 17.62
N PHE A 116 -4.22 6.41 17.25
CA PHE A 116 -3.55 6.90 16.03
C PHE A 116 -3.74 5.99 14.81
N GLY A 117 -4.11 4.73 15.02
CA GLY A 117 -4.22 3.76 13.95
C GLY A 117 -5.31 4.09 12.93
N PRO A 118 -6.59 4.24 13.34
CA PRO A 118 -7.67 4.60 12.43
C PRO A 118 -7.38 5.92 11.67
N LEU A 119 -6.86 6.93 12.38
CA LEU A 119 -6.49 8.23 11.79
C LEU A 119 -5.42 8.11 10.70
N GLN A 120 -4.43 7.26 10.91
CA GLN A 120 -3.39 7.05 9.90
C GLN A 120 -3.93 6.30 8.67
N ILE A 121 -4.79 5.30 8.89
CA ILE A 121 -5.36 4.50 7.81
C ILE A 121 -6.28 5.36 6.94
N SER A 122 -7.13 6.20 7.55
CA SER A 122 -7.97 7.15 6.82
C SER A 122 -7.14 8.16 6.04
N LEU A 123 -6.11 8.75 6.64
CA LEU A 123 -5.17 9.67 5.95
C LEU A 123 -4.47 8.99 4.76
N GLY A 124 -4.00 7.75 4.93
CA GLY A 124 -3.34 7.01 3.86
C GLY A 124 -4.24 6.75 2.65
N ARG A 125 -5.55 6.63 2.86
CA ARG A 125 -6.54 6.46 1.78
C ARG A 125 -6.94 7.78 1.13
N THR A 126 -7.17 8.83 1.91
CA THR A 126 -7.48 10.16 1.35
C THR A 126 -6.34 10.64 0.46
N VAL A 127 -5.07 10.35 0.80
CA VAL A 127 -3.91 10.63 -0.07
C VAL A 127 -4.01 9.97 -1.44
N LYS A 128 -4.53 8.74 -1.55
CA LYS A 128 -4.73 8.07 -2.85
C LYS A 128 -5.77 8.77 -3.70
N ASP A 129 -6.81 9.32 -3.08
CA ASP A 129 -7.83 10.09 -3.79
C ASP A 129 -7.32 11.49 -4.18
N ILE A 130 -6.50 12.12 -3.33
CA ILE A 130 -5.81 13.38 -3.65
C ILE A 130 -4.97 13.22 -4.93
N PHE A 131 -4.26 12.09 -5.10
CA PHE A 131 -3.45 11.87 -6.32
C PHE A 131 -4.28 11.89 -7.61
N LYS A 132 -5.53 11.42 -7.60
CA LYS A 132 -6.42 11.49 -8.78
C LYS A 132 -6.72 12.95 -9.14
N PHE A 133 -7.00 13.78 -8.13
CA PHE A 133 -7.26 15.21 -8.31
C PHE A 133 -6.00 15.99 -8.71
N MET A 134 -4.84 15.63 -8.18
CA MET A 134 -3.56 16.27 -8.51
C MET A 134 -3.22 16.22 -10.00
N VAL A 135 -3.78 15.27 -10.77
CA VAL A 135 -3.62 15.24 -12.23
C VAL A 135 -4.18 16.50 -12.90
N ILE A 136 -5.39 16.92 -12.51
CA ILE A 136 -6.02 18.15 -13.05
C ILE A 136 -5.23 19.36 -12.58
N PHE A 137 -4.80 19.36 -11.32
CA PHE A 137 -3.97 20.43 -10.74
C PHE A 137 -2.67 20.63 -11.53
N ILE A 138 -1.92 19.55 -11.79
CA ILE A 138 -0.66 19.59 -12.55
C ILE A 138 -0.91 20.05 -13.99
N MET A 139 -2.00 19.61 -14.63
CA MET A 139 -2.33 20.00 -16.00
C MET A 139 -2.55 21.52 -16.11
N VAL A 140 -3.33 22.11 -15.21
CA VAL A 140 -3.57 23.56 -15.18
C VAL A 140 -2.27 24.30 -14.83
N PHE A 141 -1.52 23.82 -13.83
CA PHE A 141 -0.25 24.41 -13.42
C PHE A 141 0.76 24.48 -14.59
N VAL A 142 0.95 23.39 -15.33
CA VAL A 142 1.88 23.34 -16.47
C VAL A 142 1.41 24.25 -17.61
N ALA A 143 0.11 24.33 -17.88
CA ALA A 143 -0.43 25.21 -18.91
C ALA A 143 -0.10 26.69 -18.63
N PHE A 144 -0.32 27.17 -17.41
CA PHE A 144 0.04 28.53 -17.01
C PHE A 144 1.55 28.74 -16.92
N MET A 145 2.32 27.74 -16.47
CA MET A 145 3.78 27.80 -16.44
C MET A 145 4.38 28.03 -17.83
N ILE A 146 3.95 27.25 -18.82
CA ILE A 146 4.41 27.41 -20.21
C ILE A 146 3.92 28.74 -20.78
N GLY A 147 2.68 29.14 -20.50
CA GLY A 147 2.13 30.43 -20.93
C GLY A 147 2.94 31.64 -20.42
N MET A 148 3.26 31.65 -19.12
CA MET A 148 4.06 32.71 -18.50
C MET A 148 5.52 32.68 -18.96
N PHE A 149 6.12 31.48 -19.11
CA PHE A 149 7.46 31.33 -19.67
C PHE A 149 7.55 31.90 -21.09
N ASN A 150 6.62 31.54 -21.97
CA ASN A 150 6.63 32.02 -23.35
C ASN A 150 6.41 33.54 -23.44
N LEU A 151 5.64 34.12 -22.51
CA LEU A 151 5.44 35.57 -22.45
C LEU A 151 6.71 36.33 -22.03
N TYR A 152 7.46 35.79 -21.06
CA TYR A 152 8.59 36.47 -20.42
C TYR A 152 9.99 35.99 -20.86
N SER A 153 10.09 34.94 -21.66
CA SER A 153 11.38 34.35 -22.09
C SER A 153 12.32 35.36 -22.76
N TYR A 154 11.77 36.28 -23.57
CA TYR A 154 12.55 37.31 -24.27
C TYR A 154 13.00 38.49 -23.38
N TYR A 155 12.47 38.60 -22.16
CA TYR A 155 12.74 39.71 -21.25
C TYR A 155 13.82 39.38 -20.20
N LEU A 156 14.75 38.49 -20.55
CA LEU A 156 15.91 38.17 -19.70
C LEU A 156 16.76 39.41 -19.46
N GLY A 157 16.99 39.77 -18.18
CA GLY A 157 17.72 40.99 -17.79
C GLY A 157 16.88 42.28 -17.77
N ALA A 158 15.69 42.26 -18.36
CA ALA A 158 14.76 43.39 -18.42
C ALA A 158 13.76 43.43 -17.25
N LYS A 159 13.95 42.60 -16.23
CA LYS A 159 13.10 42.50 -15.03
C LYS A 159 13.90 42.79 -13.76
N TYR A 160 13.21 43.14 -12.68
CA TYR A 160 13.80 43.28 -11.35
C TYR A 160 14.10 41.92 -10.72
N ASN A 161 13.22 40.94 -10.94
CA ASN A 161 13.36 39.56 -10.49
C ASN A 161 13.57 38.60 -11.68
N PRO A 162 14.32 37.50 -11.53
CA PRO A 162 14.54 36.50 -12.59
C PRO A 162 13.30 35.65 -12.91
N ALA A 163 12.16 35.95 -12.27
CA ALA A 163 10.89 35.26 -12.42
C ALA A 163 10.41 35.18 -13.88
N PHE A 164 9.90 34.00 -14.25
CA PHE A 164 9.31 33.68 -15.56
C PHE A 164 10.26 33.69 -16.77
N THR A 165 11.56 33.90 -16.56
CA THR A 165 12.54 33.98 -17.67
C THR A 165 13.02 32.61 -18.16
N THR A 166 13.15 31.66 -17.24
CA THR A 166 13.48 30.26 -17.52
C THR A 166 12.34 29.36 -17.05
N VAL A 167 12.27 28.12 -17.57
CA VAL A 167 11.26 27.14 -17.14
C VAL A 167 11.37 26.85 -15.64
N GLU A 168 12.60 26.76 -15.11
CA GLU A 168 12.85 26.50 -13.69
C GLU A 168 12.38 27.66 -12.80
N GLU A 169 12.71 28.91 -13.15
CA GLU A 169 12.28 30.08 -12.37
C GLU A 169 10.76 30.33 -12.51
N SER A 170 10.17 30.00 -13.66
CA SER A 170 8.71 30.00 -13.85
C SER A 170 8.04 28.97 -12.93
N PHE A 171 8.60 27.77 -12.83
CA PHE A 171 8.12 26.73 -11.91
C PHE A 171 8.19 27.21 -10.45
N LYS A 172 9.35 27.73 -9.99
CA LYS A 172 9.53 28.21 -8.62
C LYS A 172 8.52 29.29 -8.26
N THR A 173 8.37 30.29 -9.11
CA THR A 173 7.50 31.45 -8.85
C THR A 173 6.02 31.07 -8.80
N LEU A 174 5.54 30.24 -9.73
CA LEU A 174 4.16 29.73 -9.69
C LEU A 174 3.91 28.74 -8.55
N PHE A 175 4.91 27.94 -8.18
CA PHE A 175 4.80 27.02 -7.05
C PHE A 175 4.63 27.79 -5.74
N TRP A 176 5.50 28.77 -5.49
CA TRP A 176 5.43 29.58 -4.27
C TRP A 176 4.21 30.51 -4.22
N SER A 177 3.63 30.88 -5.37
CA SER A 177 2.40 31.69 -5.39
C SER A 177 1.18 30.94 -4.87
N ILE A 178 1.13 29.61 -4.96
CA ILE A 178 0.04 28.80 -4.37
C ILE A 178 -0.04 29.01 -2.85
N PHE A 179 1.11 29.26 -2.21
CA PHE A 179 1.22 29.53 -0.78
C PHE A 179 1.21 31.02 -0.43
N GLY A 180 1.01 31.90 -1.41
CA GLY A 180 1.01 33.36 -1.21
C GLY A 180 2.40 33.97 -0.94
N LEU A 181 3.49 33.23 -1.19
CA LEU A 181 4.87 33.70 -0.96
C LEU A 181 5.51 34.35 -2.18
N SER A 182 4.77 34.46 -3.30
CA SER A 182 5.27 35.05 -4.53
C SER A 182 4.90 36.53 -4.62
N GLU A 183 5.90 37.37 -4.90
CA GLU A 183 5.72 38.82 -5.02
C GLU A 183 5.06 39.23 -6.34
N VAL A 184 4.16 40.21 -6.29
CA VAL A 184 3.51 40.80 -7.48
C VAL A 184 4.51 41.56 -8.37
N ILE A 185 5.63 42.03 -7.78
CA ILE A 185 6.73 42.71 -8.48
C ILE A 185 7.41 41.77 -9.48
N SER A 186 7.24 40.45 -9.35
CA SER A 186 7.75 39.46 -10.31
C SER A 186 7.19 39.60 -11.73
N VAL A 187 6.08 40.30 -11.92
CA VAL A 187 5.43 40.56 -13.23
C VAL A 187 5.92 41.87 -13.85
N VAL A 188 6.41 42.81 -13.03
CA VAL A 188 6.83 44.15 -13.47
C VAL A 188 8.09 44.09 -14.35
N LEU A 189 8.06 44.81 -15.45
CA LEU A 189 9.16 44.98 -16.40
C LEU A 189 9.87 46.32 -16.16
N LYS A 190 11.15 46.41 -16.53
CA LYS A 190 11.91 47.68 -16.51
C LYS A 190 11.61 48.59 -17.72
N TYR A 191 11.06 48.03 -18.79
CA TYR A 191 10.71 48.74 -20.02
C TYR A 191 9.22 49.11 -20.05
N ASP A 192 8.88 50.16 -20.79
CA ASP A 192 7.50 50.67 -20.95
C ASP A 192 6.58 49.78 -21.82
N HIS A 193 6.85 48.47 -21.90
CA HIS A 193 6.00 47.49 -22.58
C HIS A 193 4.77 47.12 -21.75
N LYS A 194 3.93 48.13 -21.49
CA LYS A 194 2.74 48.05 -20.64
C LYS A 194 1.73 47.00 -21.08
N PHE A 195 1.67 46.69 -22.39
CA PHE A 195 0.80 45.63 -22.89
C PHE A 195 1.18 44.26 -22.34
N ILE A 196 2.47 43.90 -22.38
CA ILE A 196 2.96 42.60 -21.89
C ILE A 196 2.81 42.52 -20.38
N GLU A 197 3.11 43.61 -19.68
CA GLU A 197 2.91 43.71 -18.24
C GLU A 197 1.44 43.49 -17.85
N ASN A 198 0.49 44.15 -18.54
CA ASN A 198 -0.94 43.97 -18.33
C ASN A 198 -1.39 42.52 -18.61
N ILE A 199 -0.94 41.91 -19.71
CA ILE A 199 -1.24 40.49 -20.01
C ILE A 199 -0.68 39.58 -18.92
N GLY A 200 0.53 39.86 -18.42
CA GLY A 200 1.12 39.14 -17.31
C GLY A 200 0.33 39.26 -16.01
N TYR A 201 -0.17 40.47 -15.69
CA TYR A 201 -1.04 40.69 -14.53
C TYR A 201 -2.34 39.90 -14.65
N VAL A 202 -2.96 39.91 -15.84
CA VAL A 202 -4.19 39.16 -16.08
C VAL A 202 -3.95 37.66 -15.97
N LEU A 203 -2.92 37.11 -16.64
CA LEU A 203 -2.60 35.68 -16.58
C LEU A 203 -2.26 35.22 -15.17
N TYR A 204 -1.45 35.98 -14.44
CA TYR A 204 -1.09 35.68 -13.06
C TYR A 204 -2.28 35.82 -12.10
N GLY A 205 -3.15 36.81 -12.32
CA GLY A 205 -4.38 36.98 -11.56
C GLY A 205 -5.37 35.83 -11.77
N VAL A 206 -5.63 35.47 -13.04
CA VAL A 206 -6.49 34.33 -13.39
C VAL A 206 -5.91 33.03 -12.84
N TYR A 207 -4.59 32.82 -12.95
CA TYR A 207 -3.91 31.67 -12.34
C TYR A 207 -4.18 31.58 -10.84
N ASN A 208 -4.02 32.66 -10.08
CA ASN A 208 -4.25 32.63 -8.63
C ASN A 208 -5.73 32.37 -8.29
N VAL A 209 -6.68 32.95 -9.04
CA VAL A 209 -8.11 32.67 -8.86
C VAL A 209 -8.40 31.19 -9.14
N THR A 210 -7.92 30.64 -10.26
CA THR A 210 -8.17 29.24 -10.62
C THR A 210 -7.49 28.27 -9.65
N MET A 211 -6.21 28.49 -9.33
CA MET A 211 -5.43 27.55 -8.49
C MET A 211 -5.79 27.64 -7.01
N VAL A 212 -5.82 28.85 -6.45
CA VAL A 212 -6.01 29.06 -5.01
C VAL A 212 -7.49 29.12 -4.63
N VAL A 213 -8.33 29.80 -5.41
CA VAL A 213 -9.74 29.96 -5.04
C VAL A 213 -10.59 28.77 -5.50
N VAL A 214 -10.36 28.26 -6.71
CA VAL A 214 -11.18 27.15 -7.23
C VAL A 214 -10.59 25.79 -6.85
N LEU A 215 -9.36 25.48 -7.31
CA LEU A 215 -8.81 24.13 -7.18
C LEU A 215 -8.45 23.76 -5.75
N LEU A 216 -7.91 24.68 -4.95
CA LEU A 216 -7.59 24.41 -3.54
C LEU A 216 -8.87 24.20 -2.70
N ASN A 217 -9.89 25.02 -2.89
CA ASN A 217 -11.17 24.85 -2.19
C ASN A 217 -11.89 23.55 -2.61
N MET A 218 -11.83 23.20 -3.89
CA MET A 218 -12.34 21.91 -4.38
C MET A 218 -11.56 20.73 -3.81
N LEU A 219 -10.23 20.84 -3.69
CA LEU A 219 -9.40 19.81 -3.06
C LEU A 219 -9.79 19.59 -1.60
N ILE A 220 -9.99 20.67 -0.82
CA ILE A 220 -10.44 20.57 0.58
C ILE A 220 -11.82 19.90 0.66
N ALA A 221 -12.76 20.30 -0.20
CA ALA A 221 -14.10 19.71 -0.22
C ALA A 221 -14.07 18.20 -0.55
N MET A 222 -13.27 17.81 -1.53
CA MET A 222 -13.08 16.41 -1.91
C MET A 222 -12.41 15.58 -0.80
N ILE A 223 -11.42 16.14 -0.11
CA ILE A 223 -10.76 15.48 1.04
C ILE A 223 -11.78 15.24 2.16
N ASN A 224 -12.63 16.22 2.47
CA ASN A 224 -13.63 16.08 3.53
C ASN A 224 -14.67 15.00 3.21
N ASN A 225 -15.18 14.96 1.97
CA ASN A 225 -16.15 13.94 1.56
C ASN A 225 -15.52 12.54 1.55
N SER A 226 -14.30 12.40 1.01
CA SER A 226 -13.54 11.15 1.02
C SER A 226 -13.22 10.69 2.46
N TYR A 227 -12.84 11.61 3.35
CA TYR A 227 -12.57 11.30 4.75
C TYR A 227 -13.81 10.72 5.46
N GLN A 228 -14.99 11.31 5.25
CA GLN A 228 -16.25 10.82 5.84
C GLN A 228 -16.61 9.42 5.35
N GLU A 229 -16.51 9.16 4.04
CA GLU A 229 -16.77 7.82 3.47
C GLU A 229 -15.80 6.77 4.02
N ILE A 230 -14.53 7.13 4.22
CA ILE A 230 -13.50 6.21 4.70
C ILE A 230 -13.58 5.98 6.22
N GLU A 231 -14.09 6.95 6.99
CA GLU A 231 -14.18 6.89 8.45
C GLU A 231 -15.12 5.76 8.93
N GLU A 232 -16.20 5.49 8.19
CA GLU A 232 -17.18 4.44 8.55
C GLU A 232 -16.56 3.04 8.62
N ASP A 233 -15.61 2.74 7.73
CA ASP A 233 -14.91 1.44 7.65
C ASP A 233 -13.54 1.42 8.34
N ALA A 234 -13.06 2.57 8.82
CA ALA A 234 -11.68 2.76 9.32
C ALA A 234 -11.32 1.76 10.43
N ASP A 235 -12.28 1.41 11.27
CA ASP A 235 -12.11 0.52 12.41
C ASP A 235 -11.75 -0.93 12.02
N VAL A 236 -12.47 -1.47 11.03
CA VAL A 236 -12.26 -2.85 10.53
C VAL A 236 -10.92 -2.93 9.83
N GLU A 237 -10.59 -1.90 9.06
CA GLU A 237 -9.37 -1.83 8.28
C GLU A 237 -8.13 -1.58 9.14
N TRP A 238 -8.26 -0.73 10.17
CA TRP A 238 -7.21 -0.57 11.16
C TRP A 238 -6.94 -1.90 11.87
N LYS A 239 -7.98 -2.62 12.29
CA LYS A 239 -7.82 -3.95 12.91
C LYS A 239 -7.13 -4.93 11.95
N PHE A 240 -7.46 -4.89 10.66
CA PHE A 240 -6.77 -5.68 9.62
C PHE A 240 -5.30 -5.29 9.47
N ALA A 241 -4.99 -4.00 9.35
CA ALA A 241 -3.62 -3.49 9.24
C ALA A 241 -2.77 -3.82 10.48
N ARG A 242 -3.37 -3.68 11.67
CA ARG A 242 -2.74 -4.05 12.95
C ARG A 242 -2.47 -5.55 13.03
N ALA A 243 -3.41 -6.39 12.60
CA ALA A 243 -3.20 -7.84 12.54
C ALA A 243 -2.09 -8.21 11.55
N LYS A 244 -2.00 -7.54 10.40
CA LYS A 244 -0.89 -7.73 9.44
C LYS A 244 0.45 -7.34 10.06
N LEU A 245 0.51 -6.21 10.78
CA LEU A 245 1.70 -5.81 11.51
C LEU A 245 2.11 -6.89 12.52
N TRP A 246 1.20 -7.38 13.36
CA TRP A 246 1.51 -8.44 14.33
C TRP A 246 1.94 -9.76 13.67
N LEU A 247 1.30 -10.14 12.57
CA LEU A 247 1.66 -11.35 11.82
C LEU A 247 3.11 -11.30 11.33
N SER A 248 3.60 -10.12 10.91
CA SER A 248 4.99 -9.94 10.49
C SER A 248 6.03 -10.21 11.59
N TYR A 249 5.62 -10.14 12.87
CA TYR A 249 6.47 -10.47 14.02
C TYR A 249 6.35 -11.93 14.48
N PHE A 250 5.30 -12.65 14.07
CA PHE A 250 5.12 -14.06 14.42
C PHE A 250 6.00 -15.00 13.59
N ASP A 251 6.37 -14.61 12.36
CA ASP A 251 7.23 -15.43 11.51
C ASP A 251 8.66 -15.50 12.07
N GLU A 252 9.14 -16.73 12.33
CA GLU A 252 10.47 -17.01 12.87
C GLU A 252 11.58 -16.62 11.87
N GLY A 253 12.03 -15.37 11.91
CA GLY A 253 13.11 -14.88 11.03
C GLY A 253 13.74 -13.54 11.37
N ARG A 254 13.09 -12.72 12.20
CA ARG A 254 13.54 -11.35 12.57
C ARG A 254 13.73 -11.20 14.09
N THR A 255 14.54 -12.05 14.70
CA THR A 255 14.70 -12.09 16.18
C THR A 255 15.53 -10.93 16.76
N LEU A 256 16.24 -10.16 15.94
CA LEU A 256 17.14 -9.09 16.41
C LEU A 256 16.83 -7.75 15.73
N PRO A 257 16.64 -6.66 16.50
CA PRO A 257 16.53 -5.32 15.93
C PRO A 257 17.85 -4.88 15.30
N ALA A 258 17.82 -3.91 14.38
CA ALA A 258 19.04 -3.20 14.00
C ALA A 258 19.59 -2.46 15.25
N PRO A 259 20.90 -2.48 15.54
CA PRO A 259 22.02 -2.95 14.71
C PRO A 259 22.37 -4.45 14.83
N PHE A 260 21.79 -5.18 15.78
CA PHE A 260 22.17 -6.55 16.11
C PHE A 260 21.84 -7.61 15.04
N ASN A 261 21.03 -7.27 14.04
CA ASN A 261 20.74 -8.13 12.88
C ASN A 261 21.97 -8.43 11.97
N LEU A 262 23.08 -7.68 12.10
CA LEU A 262 24.30 -7.94 11.32
C LEU A 262 25.12 -9.12 11.86
N VAL A 263 25.07 -9.39 13.17
CA VAL A 263 25.81 -10.51 13.76
C VAL A 263 25.06 -11.80 13.41
N PRO A 264 25.61 -12.67 12.54
CA PRO A 264 24.94 -13.91 12.18
C PRO A 264 24.76 -14.75 13.44
N SER A 265 23.60 -15.38 13.60
CA SER A 265 23.45 -16.36 14.67
C SER A 265 24.50 -17.47 14.48
N PRO A 266 25.08 -18.03 15.55
CA PRO A 266 26.07 -19.09 15.45
C PRO A 266 25.61 -20.28 14.56
N LYS A 267 24.31 -20.55 14.54
CA LYS A 267 23.67 -21.53 13.65
C LYS A 267 23.77 -21.15 12.17
N SER A 268 23.60 -19.87 11.81
CA SER A 268 23.74 -19.38 10.43
C SER A 268 25.17 -19.50 9.93
N PHE A 269 26.17 -19.30 10.79
CA PHE A 269 27.57 -19.48 10.44
C PHE A 269 27.89 -20.96 10.16
N TYR A 270 27.35 -21.88 10.98
CA TYR A 270 27.45 -23.32 10.73
C TYR A 270 26.84 -23.74 9.39
N TYR A 271 25.63 -23.25 9.05
CA TYR A 271 25.01 -23.53 7.75
C TYR A 271 25.77 -22.88 6.58
N LEU A 272 26.35 -21.68 6.76
CA LEU A 272 27.18 -21.03 5.74
C LEU A 272 28.44 -21.86 5.46
N ILE A 273 29.15 -22.32 6.50
CA ILE A 273 30.32 -23.19 6.38
C ILE A 273 29.95 -24.52 5.72
N LEU A 274 28.82 -25.12 6.10
CA LEU A 274 28.37 -26.37 5.49
C LEU A 274 28.03 -26.16 4.00
N ARG A 275 27.45 -25.02 3.64
CA ARG A 275 27.12 -24.65 2.26
C ARG A 275 28.36 -24.33 1.43
N THR A 276 29.35 -23.62 1.97
CA THR A 276 30.63 -23.37 1.28
C THR A 276 31.42 -24.66 1.12
N ARG A 277 31.43 -25.54 2.13
CA ARG A 277 32.03 -26.89 2.04
C ARG A 277 31.32 -27.75 0.99
N THR A 278 30.00 -27.74 0.92
CA THR A 278 29.23 -28.47 -0.11
C THR A 278 29.46 -27.87 -1.51
N CYS A 279 29.59 -26.55 -1.62
CA CYS A 279 29.92 -25.85 -2.87
C CYS A 279 31.33 -26.19 -3.35
N LEU A 280 32.32 -26.14 -2.44
CA LEU A 280 33.71 -26.56 -2.69
C LEU A 280 33.79 -28.03 -3.08
N VAL A 281 33.04 -28.92 -2.40
CA VAL A 281 32.98 -30.35 -2.77
C VAL A 281 32.37 -30.54 -4.16
N ARG A 282 31.37 -29.73 -4.57
CA ARG A 282 30.82 -29.79 -5.94
C ARG A 282 31.78 -29.25 -6.98
N LEU A 283 32.51 -28.17 -6.68
CA LEU A 283 33.55 -27.61 -7.55
C LEU A 283 34.75 -28.56 -7.69
N CYS A 284 35.15 -29.25 -6.63
CA CYS A 284 36.21 -30.25 -6.67
C CYS A 284 35.77 -31.58 -7.29
N LYS A 285 34.49 -32.01 -7.14
CA LYS A 285 33.95 -33.18 -7.84
C LYS A 285 33.64 -32.94 -9.32
N ALA A 286 33.47 -31.69 -9.75
CA ALA A 286 33.32 -31.36 -11.17
C ALA A 286 34.60 -31.63 -11.99
N GLY A 287 35.75 -31.82 -11.34
CA GLY A 287 37.03 -32.14 -11.98
C GLY A 287 37.39 -33.64 -12.05
N GLY A 288 36.53 -34.56 -11.59
CA GLY A 288 36.89 -35.98 -11.47
C GLY A 288 35.76 -36.94 -11.82
N ARG A 289 35.85 -37.51 -13.03
CA ARG A 289 35.23 -38.76 -13.53
C ARG A 289 33.75 -38.71 -13.94
N ARG A 290 33.55 -38.53 -15.26
CA ARG A 290 32.51 -39.23 -16.05
C ARG A 290 33.09 -40.59 -16.45
N ALA A 291 32.60 -41.65 -15.83
CA ALA A 291 32.73 -43.10 -16.11
C ALA A 291 32.50 -43.76 -14.74
N ASP A 292 31.60 -44.69 -14.50
CA ASP A 292 30.89 -45.65 -15.33
C ASP A 292 29.63 -46.09 -14.53
N GLY A 293 28.61 -46.60 -15.21
CA GLY A 293 27.39 -47.09 -14.56
C GLY A 293 27.54 -48.52 -14.06
N SER A 294 27.16 -48.78 -12.81
CA SER A 294 26.63 -50.07 -12.37
C SER A 294 26.15 -50.02 -10.92
N GLU A 295 24.98 -50.60 -10.70
CA GLU A 295 24.27 -50.84 -9.45
C GLU A 295 25.14 -51.54 -8.40
N VAL A 296 25.09 -51.11 -7.13
CA VAL A 296 25.11 -52.02 -5.98
C VAL A 296 24.25 -51.42 -4.86
N GLU A 297 23.21 -52.17 -4.52
CA GLU A 297 22.29 -51.96 -3.41
C GLU A 297 22.92 -52.36 -2.06
N MET A 298 22.36 -51.80 -0.98
CA MET A 298 22.26 -52.37 0.38
C MET A 298 23.11 -51.76 1.51
N GLY A 299 22.41 -51.26 2.54
CA GLY A 299 22.82 -51.50 3.93
C GLY A 299 22.83 -50.31 4.91
N MET A 300 21.73 -50.20 5.66
CA MET A 300 21.64 -49.81 7.09
C MET A 300 21.54 -48.34 7.58
N LEU A 301 20.34 -48.12 8.17
CA LEU A 301 20.01 -47.57 9.49
C LEU A 301 19.96 -46.05 9.77
N ASN A 302 18.70 -45.58 9.84
CA ASN A 302 18.12 -44.62 10.79
C ASN A 302 19.06 -43.75 11.65
N SER A 303 18.97 -42.44 11.46
CA SER A 303 18.63 -41.54 12.58
C SER A 303 17.86 -40.32 12.09
N ARG A 304 16.75 -40.03 12.80
CA ARG A 304 15.85 -38.91 12.56
C ARG A 304 16.55 -37.59 12.80
N THR A 305 16.35 -36.64 11.90
CA THR A 305 16.14 -35.21 12.24
C THR A 305 15.40 -34.57 11.07
N LYS A 306 14.11 -34.31 11.25
CA LYS A 306 13.29 -33.55 10.29
C LYS A 306 13.57 -32.06 10.51
N PRO A 307 14.00 -31.30 9.50
CA PRO A 307 13.62 -29.91 9.38
C PRO A 307 12.43 -29.83 8.42
N ASP A 308 11.34 -29.22 8.88
CA ASP A 308 10.16 -28.94 8.06
C ASP A 308 10.55 -28.05 6.87
N ARG A 309 10.53 -28.65 5.68
CA ARG A 309 10.50 -27.92 4.42
C ARG A 309 9.07 -27.88 3.94
N PHE A 310 8.57 -26.65 3.80
CA PHE A 310 7.45 -26.28 2.94
C PHE A 310 7.49 -27.10 1.64
N ARG A 311 6.59 -28.09 1.56
CA ARG A 311 6.32 -28.86 0.36
C ARG A 311 5.49 -27.94 -0.54
N ARG A 312 6.11 -27.38 -1.58
CA ARG A 312 5.36 -26.87 -2.74
C ARG A 312 4.45 -27.98 -3.23
N HIS A 313 3.15 -27.76 -3.18
CA HIS A 313 2.17 -28.60 -3.84
C HIS A 313 2.57 -28.75 -5.31
N PRO A 314 2.68 -29.97 -5.86
CA PRO A 314 2.63 -30.14 -7.30
C PRO A 314 1.23 -29.68 -7.73
N ARG A 315 1.16 -28.86 -8.78
CA ARG A 315 -0.08 -28.60 -9.52
C ARG A 315 -0.75 -29.94 -9.78
N ALA A 316 -1.95 -30.12 -9.24
CA ALA A 316 -2.79 -31.26 -9.58
C ALA A 316 -3.16 -31.08 -11.05
N GLN A 317 -2.57 -31.90 -11.89
CA GLN A 317 -3.11 -32.21 -13.20
C GLN A 317 -4.40 -32.98 -12.95
N ASP A 318 -5.48 -32.54 -13.59
CA ASP A 318 -6.83 -33.08 -13.46
C ASP A 318 -6.89 -34.56 -13.89
N ASP A 319 -6.62 -35.45 -12.94
CA ASP A 319 -7.08 -36.84 -13.03
C ASP A 319 -8.24 -37.02 -12.06
N PHE A 320 -9.40 -37.34 -12.64
CA PHE A 320 -10.68 -37.68 -12.01
C PHE A 320 -10.58 -39.00 -11.23
N ALA A 321 -9.66 -39.09 -10.26
CA ALA A 321 -9.57 -40.19 -9.33
C ALA A 321 -10.44 -39.89 -8.10
N VAL A 322 -11.60 -40.54 -8.04
CA VAL A 322 -12.53 -40.56 -6.91
C VAL A 322 -11.74 -40.83 -5.61
N LYS A 323 -11.52 -39.78 -4.82
CA LYS A 323 -10.92 -39.90 -3.49
C LYS A 323 -11.82 -40.82 -2.66
N LYS A 324 -11.27 -41.96 -2.19
CA LYS A 324 -11.95 -42.87 -1.26
C LYS A 324 -12.59 -42.05 -0.11
N PRO A 325 -13.84 -42.35 0.29
CA PRO A 325 -14.52 -41.58 1.32
C PRO A 325 -13.71 -41.69 2.63
N ILE A 326 -13.27 -40.53 3.13
CA ILE A 326 -12.58 -40.42 4.42
C ILE A 326 -13.57 -40.91 5.49
N LYS A 327 -13.37 -42.13 6.00
CA LYS A 327 -14.31 -42.84 6.89
C LYS A 327 -14.64 -42.11 8.19
N HIS A 328 -13.76 -41.20 8.64
CA HIS A 328 -14.01 -40.37 9.81
C HIS A 328 -13.83 -38.90 9.46
N PRO A 329 -14.88 -38.07 9.57
CA PRO A 329 -14.74 -36.66 9.28
C PRO A 329 -13.73 -36.05 10.25
N THR A 330 -12.76 -35.32 9.70
CA THR A 330 -11.73 -34.66 10.49
C THR A 330 -12.37 -33.67 11.47
N ARG A 331 -11.68 -33.35 12.57
CA ARG A 331 -12.17 -32.34 13.53
C ARG A 331 -12.54 -31.03 12.82
N TYR A 332 -11.76 -30.63 11.81
CA TYR A 332 -12.03 -29.49 10.95
C TYR A 332 -13.37 -29.62 10.22
N GLN A 333 -13.64 -30.75 9.55
CA GLN A 333 -14.92 -30.98 8.86
C GLN A 333 -16.12 -30.96 9.83
N LYS A 334 -15.97 -31.51 11.04
CA LYS A 334 -17.02 -31.45 12.08
C LYS A 334 -17.29 -30.02 12.57
N ILE A 335 -16.26 -29.17 12.65
CA ILE A 335 -16.39 -27.76 13.02
C ILE A 335 -17.02 -26.99 11.87
N MET A 336 -16.54 -27.18 10.64
CA MET A 336 -17.07 -26.53 9.45
C MET A 336 -18.56 -26.85 9.26
N LYS A 337 -18.97 -28.11 9.39
CA LYS A 337 -20.40 -28.49 9.33
C LYS A 337 -21.24 -27.79 10.39
N ARG A 338 -20.71 -27.59 11.60
CA ARG A 338 -21.41 -26.84 12.68
C ARG A 338 -21.49 -25.34 12.38
N LEU A 339 -20.43 -24.74 11.86
CA LEU A 339 -20.39 -23.33 11.48
C LEU A 339 -21.37 -23.05 10.33
N ILE A 340 -21.35 -23.87 9.28
CA ILE A 340 -22.28 -23.76 8.15
C ILE A 340 -23.72 -23.91 8.65
N LYS A 341 -24.00 -24.90 9.50
CA LYS A 341 -25.36 -25.07 10.05
C LYS A 341 -25.82 -23.84 10.84
N ARG A 342 -24.97 -23.26 11.69
CA ARG A 342 -25.30 -22.03 12.44
C ARG A 342 -25.49 -20.83 11.52
N TYR A 343 -24.64 -20.69 10.50
CA TYR A 343 -24.73 -19.60 9.55
C TYR A 343 -26.02 -19.67 8.73
N VAL A 344 -26.37 -20.84 8.20
CA VAL A 344 -27.61 -21.04 7.43
C VAL A 344 -28.85 -20.78 8.29
N LEU A 345 -28.90 -21.33 9.50
CA LEU A 345 -30.02 -21.09 10.42
C LEU A 345 -30.14 -19.61 10.77
N LYS A 346 -29.03 -18.93 11.05
CA LYS A 346 -29.04 -17.50 11.32
C LYS A 346 -29.50 -16.69 10.10
N ALA A 347 -29.00 -17.00 8.90
CA ALA A 347 -29.40 -16.32 7.67
C ALA A 347 -30.89 -16.54 7.34
N GLN A 348 -31.45 -17.71 7.65
CA GLN A 348 -32.89 -17.97 7.53
C GLN A 348 -33.69 -17.11 8.51
N VAL A 349 -33.29 -17.08 9.78
CA VAL A 349 -33.94 -16.26 10.82
C VAL A 349 -33.84 -14.76 10.50
N ASP A 350 -32.68 -14.28 10.05
CA ASP A 350 -32.49 -12.88 9.66
C ASP A 350 -33.40 -12.53 8.46
N ARG A 351 -33.58 -13.45 7.50
CA ARG A 351 -34.52 -13.29 6.36
C ARG A 351 -35.99 -13.31 6.77
N GLU A 352 -36.35 -14.10 7.79
CA GLU A 352 -37.71 -14.14 8.35
C GLU A 352 -38.00 -12.89 9.20
N ASN A 353 -36.97 -12.22 9.73
CA ASN A 353 -37.09 -10.97 10.48
C ASN A 353 -37.06 -9.72 9.59
N ASP A 354 -36.56 -9.81 8.35
CA ASP A 354 -36.69 -8.76 7.36
C ASP A 354 -38.17 -8.55 7.00
N GLU A 355 -38.55 -7.30 6.71
CA GLU A 355 -39.93 -6.80 6.63
C GLU A 355 -40.96 -7.78 6.02
N VAL A 356 -42.15 -7.81 6.64
CA VAL A 356 -43.30 -8.66 6.25
C VAL A 356 -43.48 -8.66 4.75
N ASN A 357 -43.24 -9.81 4.15
CA ASN A 357 -43.24 -9.94 2.70
C ASN A 357 -44.68 -9.82 2.18
N GLU A 358 -44.89 -9.00 1.15
CA GLU A 358 -46.21 -8.87 0.50
C GLU A 358 -46.74 -10.22 -0.01
N GLY A 359 -45.83 -11.18 -0.27
CA GLY A 359 -46.15 -12.57 -0.56
C GLY A 359 -46.84 -13.33 0.59
N GLU A 360 -46.41 -13.13 1.83
CA GLU A 360 -47.04 -13.76 3.01
C GLU A 360 -48.45 -13.21 3.22
N LEU A 361 -48.67 -11.92 2.95
CA LEU A 361 -50.00 -11.32 3.00
C LEU A 361 -50.93 -11.90 1.92
N LYS A 362 -50.39 -12.23 0.74
CA LYS A 362 -51.12 -12.88 -0.36
C LYS A 362 -51.46 -14.33 -0.03
N GLU A 363 -50.55 -15.05 0.61
CA GLU A 363 -50.77 -16.42 1.09
C GLU A 363 -51.87 -16.46 2.15
N ILE A 364 -51.80 -15.60 3.17
CA ILE A 364 -52.85 -15.49 4.20
C ILE A 364 -54.20 -15.11 3.59
N LYS A 365 -54.21 -14.18 2.61
CA LYS A 365 -55.46 -13.82 1.91
C LYS A 365 -56.04 -15.00 1.13
N GLN A 366 -55.19 -15.82 0.52
CA GLN A 366 -55.61 -17.01 -0.20
C GLN A 366 -56.16 -18.06 0.77
N ASP A 367 -55.53 -18.26 1.91
CA ASP A 367 -55.98 -19.19 2.96
C ASP A 367 -57.31 -18.76 3.59
N ILE A 368 -57.49 -17.46 3.85
CA ILE A 368 -58.78 -16.93 4.31
C ILE A 368 -59.86 -17.14 3.24
N SER A 369 -59.50 -16.97 1.96
CA SER A 369 -60.44 -17.15 0.85
C SER A 369 -60.83 -18.62 0.68
N SER A 370 -59.88 -19.56 0.76
CA SER A 370 -60.16 -21.00 0.68
C SER A 370 -61.01 -21.46 1.86
N LEU A 371 -60.66 -21.06 3.09
CA LEU A 371 -61.43 -21.36 4.30
C LEU A 371 -62.88 -20.84 4.19
N ARG A 372 -63.07 -19.64 3.63
CA ARG A 372 -64.40 -19.07 3.42
C ARG A 372 -65.24 -19.95 2.49
N TYR A 373 -64.67 -20.44 1.39
CA TYR A 373 -65.39 -21.30 0.46
C TYR A 373 -65.71 -22.67 1.08
N GLU A 374 -64.77 -23.24 1.81
CA GLU A 374 -64.95 -24.54 2.50
C GLU A 374 -66.10 -24.48 3.52
N LEU A 375 -66.14 -23.43 4.36
CA LEU A 375 -67.23 -23.22 5.33
C LEU A 375 -68.59 -22.95 4.66
N LEU A 376 -68.60 -22.29 3.50
CA LEU A 376 -69.85 -22.07 2.74
C LEU A 376 -70.36 -23.35 2.09
N GLU A 377 -69.46 -24.19 1.59
CA GLU A 377 -69.77 -25.52 1.04
C GLU A 377 -70.35 -26.43 2.13
N GLU A 378 -69.71 -26.46 3.30
CA GLU A 378 -70.15 -27.28 4.44
C GLU A 378 -71.50 -26.81 4.97
N LYS A 379 -71.71 -25.48 5.10
CA LYS A 379 -73.02 -24.91 5.44
C LYS A 379 -74.07 -25.28 4.39
N SER A 380 -73.74 -25.19 3.11
CA SER A 380 -74.63 -25.54 2.00
C SER A 380 -75.06 -27.01 2.08
N GLN A 381 -74.11 -27.93 2.27
CA GLN A 381 -74.38 -29.36 2.45
C GLN A 381 -75.26 -29.61 3.68
N ALA A 382 -74.93 -29.03 4.83
CA ALA A 382 -75.74 -29.16 6.05
C ALA A 382 -77.17 -28.61 5.87
N THR A 383 -77.35 -27.51 5.13
CA THR A 383 -78.70 -27.01 4.80
C THR A 383 -79.44 -27.90 3.80
N GLY A 384 -78.74 -28.54 2.87
CA GLY A 384 -79.30 -29.52 1.95
C GLY A 384 -79.81 -30.76 2.69
N GLU A 385 -78.97 -31.33 3.58
CA GLU A 385 -79.36 -32.46 4.43
C GLU A 385 -80.54 -32.10 5.35
N LEU A 386 -80.56 -30.89 5.91
CA LEU A 386 -81.67 -30.41 6.73
C LEU A 386 -82.96 -30.29 5.89
N ALA A 387 -82.88 -29.80 4.65
CA ALA A 387 -84.03 -29.70 3.75
C ALA A 387 -84.59 -31.09 3.39
N ASP A 388 -83.71 -32.06 3.11
CA ASP A 388 -84.09 -33.45 2.84
C ASP A 388 -84.79 -34.09 4.05
N LEU A 389 -84.27 -33.86 5.27
CA LEU A 389 -84.90 -34.33 6.51
C LEU A 389 -86.27 -33.69 6.75
N ILE A 390 -86.42 -32.39 6.48
CA ILE A 390 -87.72 -31.70 6.58
C ILE A 390 -88.72 -32.28 5.55
N GLN A 391 -88.27 -32.56 4.34
CA GLN A 391 -89.11 -33.15 3.30
C GLN A 391 -89.53 -34.59 3.64
N GLN A 392 -88.63 -35.40 4.21
CA GLN A 392 -88.95 -36.74 4.73
C GLN A 392 -89.95 -36.69 5.89
N LEU A 393 -89.77 -35.76 6.84
CA LEU A 393 -90.72 -35.52 7.93
C LEU A 393 -92.09 -35.09 7.39
N SER A 394 -92.12 -34.15 6.46
CA SER A 394 -93.36 -33.70 5.78
C SER A 394 -94.07 -34.86 5.07
N HIS A 395 -93.33 -35.70 4.35
CA HIS A 395 -93.89 -36.87 3.67
C HIS A 395 -94.41 -37.93 4.65
N ASN A 396 -93.72 -38.15 5.77
CA ASN A 396 -94.15 -39.07 6.82
C ASN A 396 -95.38 -38.57 7.58
N LEU A 397 -95.48 -37.26 7.85
CA LEU A 397 -96.68 -36.61 8.42
C LEU A 397 -97.86 -36.60 7.42
N GLY A 398 -97.59 -36.40 6.13
CA GLY A 398 -98.58 -36.51 5.05
C GLY A 398 -99.10 -37.92 4.83
N LYS A 399 -98.30 -38.96 5.15
CA LYS A 399 -98.75 -40.35 5.17
C LYS A 399 -99.61 -40.68 6.40
N ASN A 400 -99.33 -40.09 7.55
CA ASN A 400 -100.13 -40.30 8.78
C ASN A 400 -101.50 -39.58 8.76
N THR A 401 -101.70 -38.59 7.90
CA THR A 401 -103.00 -37.92 7.70
C THR A 401 -103.89 -38.61 6.64
N LYS A 402 -103.38 -39.64 5.96
CA LYS A 402 -104.12 -40.51 5.02
C LYS A 402 -104.29 -41.93 5.57
N LYS A 403 -104.92 -42.05 6.74
CA LYS A 403 -105.57 -43.30 7.16
C LYS A 403 -106.95 -42.94 7.74
N PRO A 404 -108.06 -43.46 7.19
CA PRO A 404 -109.36 -43.42 7.86
C PRO A 404 -109.37 -44.29 9.12
#